data_AF-A0A0F8ZMR9-F1
#
_entry.id   AF-A0A0F8ZMR9-F1
#
_cell.length_a   1.000
_cell.length_b   1.000
_cell.length_c   1.000
_cell.angle_alpha   90.00
_cell.angle_beta   90.00
_cell.angle_gamma   90.00
#
_symmetry.space_group_name_H-M   'P 1'
#
loop_
_entity.id
_entity.type
_entity.pdbx_description
1 polymer ?
#
loop_
_entity_poly.entity_id
_entity_poly.type
_entity_poly.pdbx_seq_one_letter_code
_entity_poly.pdbx_strand_id
1 'polypeptide(L)'
;MRRSVGIYVVLIACWVGSVEAQQARREAKTAAEKAVRLYTTAVSAFRTRQWPQAEGLFAKYVKSYGTHEYVPVSYMMLAYCRRQMKDLEGHDKALREVTRRFHGSPAWYVAHAALLERARAAKDNDAYLTLIEAMLRQSRQAPWTLGGSIARQHSTYFRDEYNTRHFWPRDGGLGAGLAKPGWIMNVLAMADTSERAQRVLRTMAANFNQRRAELPPDWQYAHTVLLRRAGKADEAAKA
;
A
#
# COMPACT_ATOMS: atom_id res chain seq x y z
N MET A 1 -42.77 -56.32 11.08
CA MET A 1 -41.65 -55.50 11.59
C MET A 1 -40.67 -55.26 10.44
N ARG A 2 -40.88 -54.30 9.53
CA ARG A 2 -40.33 -52.93 9.50
C ARG A 2 -38.87 -52.81 10.00
N ARG A 3 -37.90 -52.74 9.07
CA ARG A 3 -36.59 -52.02 9.17
C ARG A 3 -35.72 -52.24 7.92
N SER A 4 -35.94 -51.50 6.83
CA SER A 4 -34.99 -51.49 5.68
C SER A 4 -35.03 -50.22 4.80
N VAL A 5 -35.29 -49.03 5.35
CA VAL A 5 -35.38 -47.78 4.53
C VAL A 5 -34.27 -46.75 4.85
N GLY A 6 -33.40 -47.01 5.82
CA GLY A 6 -32.46 -45.99 6.34
C GLY A 6 -31.09 -45.86 5.64
N ILE A 7 -30.69 -46.79 4.76
CA ILE A 7 -29.30 -46.85 4.26
C ILE A 7 -29.11 -46.15 2.90
N TYR A 8 -30.15 -46.03 2.07
CA TYR A 8 -30.03 -45.40 0.76
C TYR A 8 -29.96 -43.86 0.80
N VAL A 9 -30.39 -43.23 1.88
CA VAL A 9 -30.42 -41.75 1.99
C VAL A 9 -29.03 -41.16 2.27
N VAL A 10 -28.14 -41.92 2.93
CA VAL A 10 -26.81 -41.44 3.33
C VAL A 10 -25.79 -41.48 2.18
N LEU A 11 -25.90 -42.43 1.25
CA LEU A 11 -25.00 -42.54 0.09
C LEU A 11 -25.26 -41.49 -0.99
N ILE A 12 -26.50 -41.01 -1.14
CA ILE A 12 -26.84 -39.93 -2.09
C ILE A 12 -26.27 -38.58 -1.60
N ALA A 13 -26.29 -38.32 -0.29
CA ALA A 13 -25.76 -37.08 0.28
C ALA A 13 -24.24 -36.91 0.08
N CYS A 14 -23.46 -37.99 0.14
CA CYS A 14 -22.01 -37.95 -0.12
C CYS A 14 -21.65 -37.77 -1.61
N TRP A 15 -22.50 -38.21 -2.54
CA TRP A 15 -22.24 -38.09 -3.98
C TRP A 15 -22.70 -36.73 -4.55
N VAL A 16 -23.83 -36.18 -4.07
CA VAL A 16 -24.30 -34.84 -4.45
C VAL A 16 -23.32 -33.75 -4.00
N GLY A 17 -22.74 -33.88 -2.80
CA GLY A 17 -21.67 -32.98 -2.33
C GLY A 17 -20.39 -33.02 -3.18
N SER A 18 -20.14 -34.12 -3.92
CA SER A 18 -18.99 -34.24 -4.80
C SER A 18 -19.17 -33.51 -6.13
N VAL A 19 -20.40 -33.49 -6.67
CA VAL A 19 -20.73 -32.81 -7.94
C VAL A 19 -20.80 -31.31 -7.75
N GLU A 20 -21.44 -30.82 -6.68
CA GLU A 20 -21.48 -29.40 -6.35
C GLU A 20 -20.08 -28.83 -6.05
N ALA A 21 -19.26 -29.56 -5.29
CA ALA A 21 -17.88 -29.17 -5.05
C ALA A 21 -17.03 -29.16 -6.33
N GLN A 22 -17.26 -30.09 -7.26
CA GLN A 22 -16.56 -30.14 -8.53
C GLN A 22 -17.01 -29.03 -9.49
N GLN A 23 -18.29 -28.68 -9.49
CA GLN A 23 -18.85 -27.57 -10.26
C GLN A 23 -18.36 -26.23 -9.71
N ALA A 24 -18.41 -26.01 -8.39
CA ALA A 24 -17.86 -24.81 -7.75
C ALA A 24 -16.36 -24.65 -8.03
N ARG A 25 -15.58 -25.74 -8.03
CA ARG A 25 -14.17 -25.73 -8.42
C ARG A 25 -13.96 -25.36 -9.89
N ARG A 26 -14.78 -25.88 -10.81
CA ARG A 26 -14.74 -25.52 -12.23
C ARG A 26 -15.07 -24.04 -12.42
N GLU A 27 -16.14 -23.56 -11.81
CA GLU A 27 -16.55 -22.16 -11.85
C GLU A 27 -15.46 -21.24 -11.30
N ALA A 28 -14.88 -21.56 -10.14
CA ALA A 28 -13.76 -20.82 -9.56
C ALA A 28 -12.54 -20.78 -10.48
N LYS A 29 -12.20 -21.92 -11.11
CA LYS A 29 -11.12 -21.98 -12.11
C LYS A 29 -11.41 -21.07 -13.30
N THR A 30 -12.63 -21.10 -13.83
CA THR A 30 -13.01 -20.21 -14.95
C THR A 30 -13.03 -18.74 -14.55
N ALA A 31 -13.39 -18.41 -13.31
CA ALA A 31 -13.36 -17.04 -12.80
C ALA A 31 -11.92 -16.53 -12.68
N ALA A 32 -11.00 -17.35 -12.18
CA ALA A 32 -9.56 -17.03 -12.13
C ALA A 32 -8.98 -16.83 -13.53
N GLU A 33 -9.30 -17.70 -14.49
CA GLU A 33 -8.86 -17.56 -15.89
C GLU A 33 -9.38 -16.26 -16.53
N LYS A 34 -10.66 -15.92 -16.31
CA LYS A 34 -11.26 -14.66 -16.78
C LYS A 34 -10.60 -13.43 -16.13
N ALA A 35 -10.26 -13.52 -14.84
CA ALA A 35 -9.54 -12.47 -14.14
C ALA A 35 -8.15 -12.24 -14.74
N VAL A 36 -7.35 -13.31 -14.85
CA VAL A 36 -6.01 -13.25 -15.45
C VAL A 36 -6.08 -12.66 -16.86
N ARG A 37 -7.02 -13.13 -17.70
CA ARG A 37 -7.19 -12.59 -19.06
C ARG A 37 -7.47 -11.09 -19.06
N LEU A 38 -8.43 -10.63 -18.24
CA LEU A 38 -8.76 -9.20 -18.15
C LEU A 38 -7.58 -8.37 -17.67
N TYR A 39 -6.86 -8.84 -16.65
CA TYR A 39 -5.67 -8.17 -16.14
C TYR A 39 -4.57 -8.08 -17.18
N THR A 40 -4.26 -9.17 -17.89
CA THR A 40 -3.26 -9.18 -18.96
C THR A 40 -3.64 -8.22 -20.09
N THR A 41 -4.93 -8.16 -20.47
CA THR A 41 -5.40 -7.17 -21.46
C THR A 41 -5.23 -5.73 -20.95
N ALA A 42 -5.58 -5.46 -19.69
CA ALA A 42 -5.40 -4.15 -19.06
C ALA A 42 -3.93 -3.71 -19.06
N VAL A 43 -3.04 -4.63 -18.67
CA VAL A 43 -1.58 -4.42 -18.67
C VAL A 43 -1.04 -4.19 -20.08
N SER A 44 -1.55 -4.91 -21.09
CA SER A 44 -1.15 -4.68 -22.48
C SER A 44 -1.49 -3.25 -22.93
N ALA A 45 -2.72 -2.80 -22.69
CA ALA A 45 -3.16 -1.43 -23.01
C ALA A 45 -2.34 -0.38 -22.25
N PHE A 46 -2.00 -0.66 -20.99
CA PHE A 46 -1.15 0.20 -20.17
C PHE A 46 0.25 0.34 -20.78
N ARG A 47 0.88 -0.77 -21.17
CA ARG A 47 2.24 -0.79 -21.76
C ARG A 47 2.30 -0.05 -23.08
N THR A 48 1.24 -0.14 -23.89
CA THR A 48 1.10 0.62 -25.15
C THR A 48 0.60 2.05 -24.94
N ARG A 49 0.52 2.53 -23.69
CA ARG A 49 0.11 3.89 -23.31
C ARG A 49 -1.30 4.28 -23.76
N GLN A 50 -2.17 3.30 -23.97
CA GLN A 50 -3.58 3.51 -24.28
C GLN A 50 -4.34 3.82 -22.99
N TRP A 51 -4.06 4.98 -22.39
CA TRP A 51 -4.49 5.31 -21.02
C TRP A 51 -6.00 5.20 -20.77
N PRO A 52 -6.89 5.70 -21.66
CA PRO A 52 -8.33 5.57 -21.45
C PRO A 52 -8.80 4.11 -21.47
N GLN A 53 -8.26 3.30 -22.39
CA GLN A 53 -8.59 1.88 -22.47
C GLN A 53 -8.06 1.11 -21.26
N ALA A 54 -6.81 1.37 -20.86
CA ALA A 54 -6.21 0.77 -19.68
C ALA A 54 -6.98 1.12 -18.41
N GLU A 55 -7.37 2.39 -18.24
CA GLU A 55 -8.19 2.86 -17.11
C GLU A 55 -9.51 2.05 -17.03
N GLY A 56 -10.26 1.98 -18.12
CA GLY A 56 -11.53 1.25 -18.14
C GLY A 56 -11.38 -0.23 -17.84
N LEU A 57 -10.30 -0.86 -18.33
CA LEU A 57 -10.01 -2.28 -18.06
C LEU A 57 -9.61 -2.53 -16.61
N PHE A 58 -8.77 -1.68 -16.01
CA PHE A 58 -8.43 -1.80 -14.57
C PHE A 58 -9.62 -1.47 -13.67
N ALA A 59 -10.43 -0.46 -14.01
CA ALA A 59 -11.64 -0.13 -13.27
C ALA A 59 -12.63 -1.30 -13.28
N LYS A 60 -12.79 -1.96 -14.44
CA LYS A 60 -13.56 -3.20 -14.55
C LYS A 60 -12.95 -4.31 -13.72
N TYR A 61 -11.64 -4.50 -13.76
CA TYR A 61 -10.95 -5.54 -13.02
C TYR A 61 -11.16 -5.43 -11.50
N VAL A 62 -10.90 -4.25 -10.91
CA VAL A 62 -11.05 -4.05 -9.46
C VAL A 62 -12.51 -4.16 -9.00
N LYS A 63 -13.47 -3.86 -9.88
CA LYS A 63 -14.91 -4.04 -9.62
C LYS A 63 -15.33 -5.51 -9.68
N SER A 64 -14.90 -6.24 -10.71
CA SER A 64 -15.33 -7.62 -10.96
C SER A 64 -14.60 -8.66 -10.10
N TYR A 65 -13.36 -8.37 -9.70
CA TYR A 65 -12.48 -9.34 -9.03
C TYR A 65 -11.92 -8.79 -7.73
N GLY A 66 -12.75 -8.11 -6.93
CA GLY A 66 -12.34 -7.31 -5.77
C GLY A 66 -11.54 -8.02 -4.66
N THR A 67 -11.43 -9.36 -4.70
CA THR A 67 -10.65 -10.20 -3.78
C THR A 67 -9.42 -10.85 -4.43
N HIS A 68 -9.18 -10.65 -5.73
CA HIS A 68 -8.05 -11.25 -6.43
C HIS A 68 -6.72 -10.61 -6.00
N GLU A 69 -5.64 -11.38 -6.01
CA GLU A 69 -4.30 -10.95 -5.61
C GLU A 69 -3.77 -9.72 -6.39
N TYR A 70 -4.26 -9.46 -7.62
CA TYR A 70 -3.82 -8.31 -8.42
C TYR A 70 -4.68 -7.06 -8.24
N VAL A 71 -5.64 -7.06 -7.31
CA VAL A 71 -6.47 -5.87 -7.05
C VAL A 71 -5.65 -4.69 -6.52
N PRO A 72 -4.73 -4.84 -5.54
CA PRO A 72 -3.93 -3.72 -5.04
C PRO A 72 -3.13 -3.06 -6.16
N VAL A 73 -2.42 -3.86 -6.96
CA VAL A 73 -1.64 -3.39 -8.10
C VAL A 73 -2.54 -2.79 -9.18
N SER A 74 -3.72 -3.34 -9.43
CA SER A 74 -4.66 -2.79 -10.41
C SER A 74 -5.17 -1.40 -10.00
N TYR A 75 -5.37 -1.14 -8.71
CA TYR A 75 -5.65 0.22 -8.22
C TYR A 75 -4.46 1.17 -8.42
N MET A 76 -3.22 0.70 -8.25
CA MET A 76 -2.02 1.50 -8.54
C MET A 76 -1.91 1.85 -10.04
N MET A 77 -2.16 0.88 -10.92
CA MET A 77 -2.19 1.11 -12.36
C MET A 77 -3.34 2.03 -12.77
N LEU A 78 -4.51 1.86 -12.17
CA LEU A 78 -5.66 2.75 -12.35
C LEU A 78 -5.33 4.19 -11.95
N ALA A 79 -4.71 4.38 -10.79
CA ALA A 79 -4.26 5.69 -10.33
C ALA A 79 -3.28 6.32 -11.32
N TYR A 80 -2.33 5.54 -11.86
CA TYR A 80 -1.39 6.06 -12.86
C TYR A 80 -2.07 6.46 -14.16
N CYS A 81 -2.97 5.62 -14.71
CA CYS A 81 -3.72 5.98 -15.92
C CYS A 81 -4.44 7.31 -15.75
N ARG A 82 -5.13 7.51 -14.61
CA ARG A 82 -5.85 8.76 -14.32
C ARG A 82 -4.93 9.96 -14.23
N ARG A 83 -3.75 9.80 -13.60
CA ARG A 83 -2.72 10.84 -13.61
C ARG A 83 -2.26 11.21 -15.03
N GLN A 84 -2.03 10.23 -15.90
CA GLN A 84 -1.65 10.48 -17.30
C GLN A 84 -2.75 11.21 -18.07
N MET A 85 -4.00 10.95 -17.73
CA MET A 85 -5.18 11.63 -18.28
C MET A 85 -5.49 12.97 -17.57
N LYS A 86 -4.62 13.44 -16.68
CA LYS A 86 -4.80 14.66 -15.87
C LYS A 86 -6.01 14.64 -14.91
N ASP A 87 -6.61 13.47 -14.70
CA ASP A 87 -7.64 13.23 -13.68
C ASP A 87 -6.97 13.04 -12.30
N LEU A 88 -6.66 14.17 -11.66
CA LEU A 88 -5.98 14.21 -10.38
C LEU A 88 -6.87 13.77 -9.21
N GLU A 89 -8.18 14.00 -9.30
CA GLU A 89 -9.14 13.55 -8.27
C GLU A 89 -9.29 12.03 -8.31
N GLY A 90 -9.50 11.47 -9.50
CA GLY A 90 -9.60 10.04 -9.68
C GLY A 90 -8.29 9.31 -9.40
N HIS A 91 -7.13 9.95 -9.64
CA HIS A 91 -5.82 9.47 -9.19
C HIS A 91 -5.81 9.28 -7.66
N ASP A 92 -6.14 10.32 -6.91
CA ASP A 92 -6.11 10.29 -5.44
C ASP A 92 -7.14 9.31 -4.87
N LYS A 93 -8.34 9.24 -5.49
CA LYS A 93 -9.38 8.27 -5.12
C LYS A 93 -8.90 6.83 -5.26
N ALA A 94 -8.20 6.51 -6.34
CA ALA A 94 -7.65 5.17 -6.55
C ALA A 94 -6.55 4.82 -5.53
N LEU A 95 -5.66 5.77 -5.19
CA LEU A 95 -4.66 5.56 -4.14
C LEU A 95 -5.30 5.39 -2.75
N ARG A 96 -6.35 6.17 -2.45
CA ARG A 96 -7.08 6.05 -1.19
C ARG A 96 -7.76 4.68 -1.03
N GLU A 97 -8.26 4.10 -2.11
CA GLU A 97 -8.74 2.72 -2.08
C GLU A 97 -7.65 1.73 -1.67
N VAL A 98 -6.41 1.93 -2.12
CA VAL A 98 -5.28 1.08 -1.70
C VAL A 98 -4.96 1.26 -0.22
N THR A 99 -4.82 2.52 0.21
CA THR A 99 -4.48 2.83 1.62
C THR A 99 -5.54 2.35 2.62
N ARG A 100 -6.81 2.26 2.19
CA ARG A 100 -7.94 1.81 3.02
C ARG A 100 -8.11 0.29 3.10
N ARG A 101 -7.69 -0.45 2.07
CA ARG A 101 -8.05 -1.86 1.90
C ARG A 101 -6.90 -2.83 2.04
N PHE A 102 -5.67 -2.42 1.72
CA PHE A 102 -4.54 -3.35 1.57
C PHE A 102 -3.40 -3.04 2.53
N HIS A 103 -3.73 -2.81 3.81
CA HIS A 103 -2.76 -2.41 4.84
C HIS A 103 -1.52 -3.31 4.86
N GLY A 104 -0.33 -2.71 4.96
CA GLY A 104 0.94 -3.43 5.02
C GLY A 104 1.41 -4.07 3.71
N SER A 105 0.58 -4.08 2.65
CA SER A 105 1.03 -4.53 1.33
C SER A 105 2.06 -3.56 0.72
N PRO A 106 2.91 -4.00 -0.22
CA PRO A 106 3.79 -3.10 -0.96
C PRO A 106 3.02 -1.93 -1.61
N ALA A 107 1.86 -2.22 -2.24
CA ALA A 107 1.01 -1.20 -2.85
C ALA A 107 0.54 -0.14 -1.84
N TRP A 108 0.28 -0.52 -0.59
CA TRP A 108 -0.14 0.40 0.47
C TRP A 108 0.94 1.43 0.81
N TYR A 109 2.19 0.99 0.96
CA TYR A 109 3.31 1.92 1.16
C TYR A 109 3.49 2.86 -0.03
N VAL A 110 3.43 2.33 -1.26
CA VAL A 110 3.57 3.15 -2.47
C VAL A 110 2.42 4.16 -2.60
N ALA A 111 1.19 3.76 -2.25
CA ALA A 111 0.03 4.65 -2.28
C ALA A 111 0.12 5.79 -1.27
N HIS A 112 0.50 5.49 -0.02
CA HIS A 112 0.76 6.53 0.99
C HIS A 112 1.81 7.51 0.50
N ALA A 113 2.85 6.98 -0.13
CA ALA A 113 3.94 7.78 -0.59
C ALA A 113 3.58 8.75 -1.72
N ALA A 114 2.80 8.28 -2.70
CA ALA A 114 2.27 9.12 -3.75
C ALA A 114 1.38 10.24 -3.19
N LEU A 115 0.53 9.92 -2.20
CA LEU A 115 -0.30 10.91 -1.51
C LEU A 115 0.54 11.94 -0.72
N LEU A 116 1.60 11.51 -0.04
CA LEU A 116 2.53 12.39 0.67
C LEU A 116 3.26 13.33 -0.28
N GLU A 117 3.75 12.81 -1.41
CA GLU A 117 4.39 13.62 -2.46
C GLU A 117 3.45 14.69 -3.01
N ARG A 118 2.17 14.35 -3.18
CA ARG A 118 1.14 15.31 -3.59
C ARG A 118 0.88 16.39 -2.55
N ALA A 119 0.70 16.03 -1.29
CA ALA A 119 0.51 17.00 -0.20
C ALA A 119 1.73 17.94 -0.11
N ARG A 120 2.94 17.39 -0.22
CA ARG A 120 4.18 18.17 -0.28
C ARG A 120 4.22 19.14 -1.46
N ALA A 121 3.91 18.67 -2.67
CA ALA A 121 3.89 19.51 -3.86
C ALA A 121 2.85 20.64 -3.75
N ALA A 122 1.73 20.39 -3.06
CA ALA A 122 0.72 21.39 -2.76
C ALA A 122 1.09 22.30 -1.57
N LYS A 123 2.20 22.04 -0.87
CA LYS A 123 2.58 22.68 0.41
C LYS A 123 1.48 22.58 1.48
N ASP A 124 0.72 21.50 1.45
CA ASP A 124 -0.33 21.21 2.42
C ASP A 124 0.27 20.39 3.58
N ASN A 125 0.87 21.11 4.54
CA ASN A 125 1.55 20.53 5.68
C ASN A 125 0.59 19.67 6.53
N ASP A 126 -0.65 20.12 6.71
CA ASP A 126 -1.62 19.43 7.57
C ASP A 126 -2.14 18.16 6.92
N ALA A 127 -2.40 18.15 5.60
CA ALA A 127 -2.69 16.91 4.88
C ALA A 127 -1.50 15.94 4.90
N TYR A 128 -0.27 16.45 4.74
CA TYR A 128 0.94 15.62 4.79
C TYR A 128 1.06 14.92 6.15
N LEU A 129 0.95 15.67 7.25
CA LEU A 129 1.06 15.11 8.60
C LEU A 129 -0.12 14.17 8.94
N THR A 130 -1.31 14.46 8.44
CA THR A 130 -2.48 13.56 8.58
C THR A 130 -2.26 12.22 7.87
N LEU A 131 -1.63 12.23 6.69
CA LEU A 131 -1.29 11.00 5.96
C LEU A 131 -0.24 10.17 6.69
N ILE A 132 0.78 10.83 7.28
CA ILE A 132 1.78 10.15 8.14
C ILE A 132 1.09 9.52 9.35
N GLU A 133 0.24 10.25 10.05
CA GLU A 133 -0.51 9.73 11.20
C GLU A 133 -1.36 8.50 10.85
N ALA A 134 -2.10 8.57 9.75
CA ALA A 134 -2.92 7.45 9.30
C ALA A 134 -2.07 6.22 9.00
N MET A 135 -0.93 6.39 8.34
CA MET A 135 0.02 5.32 8.04
C MET A 135 0.59 4.70 9.33
N LEU A 136 1.07 5.54 10.25
CA LEU A 136 1.74 5.08 11.48
C LEU A 136 0.78 4.46 12.50
N ARG A 137 -0.48 4.89 12.53
CA ARG A 137 -1.53 4.23 13.32
C ARG A 137 -1.72 2.77 12.89
N GLN A 138 -1.57 2.49 11.60
CA GLN A 138 -1.75 1.14 11.05
C GLN A 138 -0.47 0.30 11.13
N SER A 139 0.69 0.85 10.77
CA SER A 139 1.96 0.11 10.78
C SER A 139 2.60 0.00 12.17
N ARG A 140 2.11 0.75 13.17
CA ARG A 140 2.63 0.90 14.55
C ARG A 140 4.02 1.54 14.65
N GLN A 141 4.85 1.40 13.63
CA GLN A 141 6.16 2.03 13.53
C GLN A 141 6.35 2.60 12.13
N ALA A 142 7.07 3.71 12.06
CA ALA A 142 7.48 4.27 10.80
C ALA A 142 8.61 3.46 10.19
N PRO A 143 8.53 3.08 8.91
CA PRO A 143 9.68 2.49 8.25
C PRO A 143 10.79 3.55 8.17
N TRP A 144 11.94 3.23 8.75
CA TRP A 144 13.14 4.07 8.76
C TRP A 144 13.51 4.57 7.36
N THR A 145 13.30 3.70 6.38
CA THR A 145 13.41 3.96 4.96
C THR A 145 12.04 3.91 4.30
N LEU A 146 11.36 5.05 4.16
CA LEU A 146 10.43 5.27 3.04
C LEU A 146 11.23 5.66 1.76
N GLY A 147 12.45 6.17 1.94
CA GLY A 147 13.37 6.60 0.89
C GLY A 147 14.15 5.45 0.29
N GLY A 148 13.66 4.95 -0.84
CA GLY A 148 14.20 3.84 -1.63
C GLY A 148 13.11 3.24 -2.53
N SER A 149 11.86 3.33 -2.05
CA SER A 149 10.71 2.59 -2.57
C SER A 149 9.53 3.45 -3.05
N ILE A 150 9.73 4.75 -3.24
CA ILE A 150 8.60 5.68 -3.39
C ILE A 150 8.63 6.47 -4.69
N ALA A 151 9.70 7.23 -4.95
CA ALA A 151 9.83 7.94 -6.22
C ALA A 151 10.48 7.05 -7.30
N ARG A 152 11.55 6.34 -6.92
CA ARG A 152 12.23 5.38 -7.81
C ARG A 152 11.39 4.14 -8.02
N GLN A 153 10.61 3.68 -7.03
CA GLN A 153 9.71 2.55 -7.19
C GLN A 153 8.31 2.88 -7.67
N HIS A 154 7.87 4.11 -7.95
CA HIS A 154 6.69 4.19 -8.82
C HIS A 154 7.02 3.59 -10.22
N SER A 155 8.20 3.89 -10.77
CA SER A 155 8.68 3.25 -12.01
C SER A 155 9.30 1.86 -11.79
N THR A 156 9.88 1.60 -10.61
CA THR A 156 10.56 0.33 -10.28
C THR A 156 9.63 -0.73 -9.67
N TYR A 157 8.54 -0.37 -8.97
CA TYR A 157 7.41 -1.27 -8.67
C TYR A 157 6.87 -1.83 -9.97
N PHE A 158 6.62 -0.96 -10.95
CA PHE A 158 6.29 -1.41 -12.29
C PHE A 158 7.42 -2.24 -12.91
N ARG A 159 8.67 -1.78 -12.95
CA ARG A 159 9.77 -2.56 -13.56
C ARG A 159 9.97 -3.95 -12.94
N ASP A 160 9.88 -4.06 -11.62
CA ASP A 160 10.23 -5.27 -10.86
C ASP A 160 9.00 -6.19 -10.68
N GLU A 161 7.78 -5.65 -10.50
CA GLU A 161 6.53 -6.45 -10.56
C GLU A 161 6.18 -6.90 -11.99
N TYR A 162 6.50 -6.11 -13.03
CA TYR A 162 6.21 -6.48 -14.42
C TYR A 162 7.13 -7.58 -14.97
N ASN A 163 8.32 -7.77 -14.39
CA ASN A 163 9.34 -8.67 -14.93
C ASN A 163 9.66 -9.89 -14.05
N THR A 164 9.30 -9.90 -12.76
CA THR A 164 9.68 -11.03 -11.89
C THR A 164 8.49 -11.60 -11.12
N ARG A 165 8.20 -12.88 -11.38
CA ARG A 165 7.13 -13.68 -10.77
C ARG A 165 7.42 -14.07 -9.31
N HIS A 166 8.34 -13.40 -8.64
CA HIS A 166 8.84 -13.82 -7.35
C HIS A 166 8.95 -12.60 -6.44
N PHE A 167 8.59 -12.82 -5.18
CA PHE A 167 8.73 -11.93 -4.02
C PHE A 167 7.47 -11.24 -3.50
N TRP A 168 6.66 -12.07 -2.81
CA TRP A 168 6.48 -11.84 -1.38
C TRP A 168 7.84 -11.56 -0.72
N PRO A 169 8.01 -10.49 0.09
CA PRO A 169 9.14 -10.46 1.00
C PRO A 169 9.00 -11.66 1.93
N ARG A 170 9.97 -12.58 1.90
CA ARG A 170 10.21 -13.41 3.09
C ARG A 170 10.54 -12.45 4.23
N ASP A 171 9.96 -12.72 5.39
CA ASP A 171 10.14 -11.94 6.61
C ASP A 171 11.62 -11.54 6.78
N GLY A 172 11.92 -10.23 6.64
CA GLY A 172 13.25 -9.68 6.93
C GLY A 172 14.02 -8.93 5.82
N GLY A 173 13.46 -8.67 4.64
CA GLY A 173 14.25 -8.10 3.53
C GLY A 173 13.72 -6.82 2.85
N LEU A 174 13.71 -5.67 3.54
CA LEU A 174 13.71 -4.34 2.88
C LEU A 174 15.16 -3.89 2.57
N GLY A 175 15.96 -4.80 2.02
CA GLY A 175 17.41 -4.63 1.87
C GLY A 175 17.87 -4.73 0.43
N ALA A 176 18.01 -3.58 -0.25
CA ALA A 176 18.98 -3.29 -1.32
C ALA A 176 18.58 -1.99 -2.06
N GLY A 177 18.49 -0.89 -1.31
CA GLY A 177 18.23 0.44 -1.83
C GLY A 177 18.76 1.48 -0.87
N LEU A 178 20.03 1.35 -0.51
CA LEU A 178 20.70 2.16 0.50
C LEU A 178 20.59 3.67 0.18
N ALA A 179 20.19 4.39 1.23
CA ALA A 179 20.56 5.77 1.57
C ALA A 179 20.08 6.90 0.64
N LYS A 180 18.84 7.37 0.87
CA LYS A 180 18.66 8.82 1.06
C LYS A 180 17.81 9.11 2.32
N PRO A 181 18.21 10.07 3.17
CA PRO A 181 17.48 10.58 4.35
C PRO A 181 16.02 11.06 4.14
N GLY A 182 15.47 10.90 2.94
CA GLY A 182 14.66 11.95 2.31
C GLY A 182 13.30 12.24 2.97
N TRP A 183 12.64 11.24 3.55
CA TRP A 183 11.26 11.43 3.99
C TRP A 183 11.16 12.01 5.41
N ILE A 184 12.05 11.61 6.34
CA ILE A 184 12.06 12.20 7.68
C ILE A 184 12.44 13.69 7.60
N MET A 185 13.28 14.06 6.64
CA MET A 185 13.57 15.45 6.32
C MET A 185 12.37 16.18 5.72
N ASN A 186 11.52 15.50 4.93
CA ASN A 186 10.24 16.07 4.50
C ASN A 186 9.30 16.28 5.70
N VAL A 187 9.20 15.32 6.63
CA VAL A 187 8.41 15.49 7.86
C VAL A 187 8.90 16.70 8.64
N LEU A 188 10.22 16.85 8.77
CA LEU A 188 10.80 18.03 9.40
C LEU A 188 10.41 19.32 8.65
N ALA A 189 10.48 19.35 7.32
CA ALA A 189 10.06 20.52 6.55
C ALA A 189 8.56 20.86 6.73
N MET A 190 7.70 19.84 6.89
CA MET A 190 6.26 20.01 7.07
C MET A 190 5.87 20.35 8.52
N ALA A 191 6.75 20.07 9.49
CA ALA A 191 6.59 20.44 10.89
C ALA A 191 7.19 21.82 11.19
N ASP A 192 6.70 22.83 10.46
CA ASP A 192 7.22 24.20 10.44
C ASP A 192 6.77 25.07 11.62
N THR A 193 5.75 24.66 12.37
CA THR A 193 5.28 25.32 13.59
C THR A 193 5.51 24.47 14.84
N SER A 194 5.43 25.08 16.02
CA SER A 194 5.54 24.37 17.30
C SER A 194 4.45 23.29 17.44
N GLU A 195 3.21 23.62 17.07
CA GLU A 195 2.06 22.71 17.15
C GLU A 195 2.25 21.50 16.24
N ARG A 196 2.74 21.71 15.01
CA ARG A 196 3.03 20.63 14.06
C ARG A 196 4.23 19.79 14.50
N ALA A 197 5.26 20.41 15.08
CA ALA A 197 6.38 19.67 15.66
C ALA A 197 5.94 18.77 16.82
N GLN A 198 5.10 19.29 17.74
CA GLN A 198 4.51 18.50 18.81
C GLN A 198 3.63 17.36 18.28
N ARG A 199 2.86 17.63 17.23
CA ARG A 199 2.04 16.62 16.54
C ARG A 199 2.92 15.48 16.02
N VAL A 200 4.00 15.79 15.31
CA VAL A 200 4.95 14.78 14.82
C VAL A 200 5.58 13.98 15.96
N LEU A 201 6.06 14.64 17.03
CA LEU A 201 6.65 13.96 18.18
C LEU A 201 5.69 12.95 18.82
N ARG A 202 4.40 13.30 18.99
CA ARG A 202 3.38 12.37 19.48
C ARG A 202 3.15 11.21 18.53
N THR A 203 3.00 11.51 17.24
CA THR A 203 2.70 10.54 16.20
C THR A 203 3.84 9.53 16.00
N MET A 204 5.09 9.98 16.16
CA MET A 204 6.29 9.18 15.95
C MET A 204 6.96 8.74 17.27
N ALA A 205 6.25 8.85 18.40
CA ALA A 205 6.79 8.50 19.72
C ALA A 205 7.34 7.07 19.76
N ALA A 206 6.67 6.11 19.12
CA ALA A 206 7.14 4.72 19.06
C ALA A 206 8.48 4.55 18.32
N ASN A 207 8.79 5.45 17.39
CA ASN A 207 10.10 5.48 16.71
C ASN A 207 11.14 6.19 17.57
N PHE A 208 10.81 7.37 18.13
CA PHE A 208 11.77 8.16 18.91
C PHE A 208 12.06 7.62 20.31
N ASN A 209 11.17 6.80 20.88
CA ASN A 209 11.38 6.14 22.18
C ASN A 209 12.26 4.88 22.09
N GLN A 210 12.72 4.50 20.89
CA GLN A 210 13.75 3.47 20.75
C GLN A 210 15.09 4.00 21.25
N ARG A 211 16.07 3.12 21.55
CA ARG A 211 17.34 3.61 22.09
C ARG A 211 17.98 4.52 21.06
N ARG A 212 18.47 5.70 21.46
CA ARG A 212 19.11 6.68 20.56
C ARG A 212 20.12 6.04 19.61
N ALA A 213 20.94 5.11 20.12
CA ALA A 213 21.95 4.39 19.34
C ALA A 213 21.38 3.49 18.22
N GLU A 214 20.08 3.18 18.27
CA GLU A 214 19.36 2.38 17.27
C GLU A 214 18.74 3.26 16.18
N LEU A 215 18.62 4.58 16.40
CA LEU A 215 18.12 5.52 15.38
C LEU A 215 19.24 5.83 14.35
N PRO A 216 18.95 5.83 13.04
CA PRO A 216 19.86 6.38 12.03
C PRO A 216 20.17 7.86 12.30
N PRO A 217 21.35 8.37 11.89
CA PRO A 217 21.76 9.76 12.15
C PRO A 217 20.73 10.83 11.76
N ASP A 218 20.06 10.68 10.61
CA ASP A 218 19.04 11.64 10.16
C ASP A 218 17.81 11.66 11.07
N TRP A 219 17.47 10.52 11.66
CA TRP A 219 16.36 10.38 12.59
C TRP A 219 16.70 10.97 13.96
N GLN A 220 17.93 10.79 14.42
CA GLN A 220 18.45 11.49 15.61
C GLN A 220 18.39 13.00 15.41
N TYR A 221 18.90 13.48 14.27
CA TYR A 221 18.87 14.90 13.92
C TYR A 221 17.43 15.45 13.88
N ALA A 222 16.52 14.76 13.16
CA ALA A 222 15.13 15.17 13.06
C ALA A 222 14.46 15.21 14.44
N HIS A 223 14.73 14.23 15.32
CA HIS A 223 14.20 14.20 16.68
C HIS A 223 14.64 15.44 17.47
N THR A 224 15.93 15.76 17.50
CA THR A 224 16.47 16.94 18.18
C THR A 224 15.84 18.23 17.64
N VAL A 225 15.72 18.40 16.32
CA VAL A 225 15.14 19.62 15.75
C VAL A 225 13.65 19.73 16.07
N LEU A 226 12.90 18.63 16.02
CA LEU A 226 11.48 18.63 16.38
C LEU A 226 11.27 18.99 17.85
N LEU A 227 12.10 18.49 18.77
CA LEU A 227 12.06 18.86 20.19
C LEU A 227 12.31 20.35 20.38
N ARG A 228 13.32 20.93 19.71
CA ARG A 228 13.59 22.37 19.76
C ARG A 228 12.40 23.19 19.24
N ARG A 229 11.83 22.81 18.09
CA ARG A 229 10.67 23.50 17.51
C ARG A 229 9.42 23.41 18.39
N ALA A 230 9.26 22.31 19.11
CA ALA A 230 8.18 22.10 20.07
C ALA A 230 8.38 22.83 21.40
N GLY A 231 9.47 23.60 21.57
CA GLY A 231 9.79 24.31 22.82
C GLY A 231 10.39 23.42 23.93
N LYS A 232 10.85 22.21 23.58
CA LYS A 232 11.41 21.21 24.51
C LYS A 232 12.94 21.21 24.48
N ALA A 233 13.57 22.36 24.73
CA ALA A 233 15.02 22.54 24.60
C ALA A 233 15.83 21.60 25.51
N ASP A 234 15.37 21.38 26.75
CA ASP A 234 16.05 20.50 27.71
C ASP A 234 15.99 19.03 27.30
N GLU A 235 14.88 18.58 26.69
CA GLU A 235 14.78 17.25 26.10
C GLU A 235 15.71 17.16 24.88
N ALA A 236 15.77 18.20 24.05
CA ALA A 236 16.62 18.22 22.86
C ALA A 236 18.12 18.17 23.17
N ALA A 237 18.56 18.73 24.32
CA ALA A 237 19.95 18.65 24.75
C ALA A 237 20.36 17.24 25.22
N LYS A 238 19.38 16.42 25.62
CA LYS A 238 19.57 15.03 26.06
C LYS A 238 19.37 14.02 24.93
N ALA A 239 18.57 14.38 23.93
CA ALA A 239 18.25 13.58 22.74
C ALA A 239 19.45 13.39 21.79
#